data_AF-A0A085JGV7-F1
#
_entry.id   AF-A0A085JGV7-F1
#
_cell.length_a   1.000
_cell.length_b   1.000
_cell.length_c   1.000
_cell.angle_alpha   90.00
_cell.angle_beta   90.00
_cell.angle_gamma   90.00
#
_symmetry.space_group_name_H-M   'P 1'
#
loop_
_entity.id
_entity.type
_entity.pdbx_description
1 polymer ?
#
loop_
_entity_poly.entity_id
_entity_poly.type
_entity_poly.pdbx_seq_one_letter_code
_entity_poly.pdbx_strand_id
1 'polypeptide(L)' 'MSAYAAISRGRQYVGMMASPLPLSLRDVDTYLTSRPVTIDRELLEEAIFALDDVYRDEWARDQGDEDGDED' A
#
# COMPACT_ATOMS: atom_id res chain seq x y z
N MET A 1 5.47 3.08 -13.05
CA MET A 1 6.03 2.75 -11.71
C MET A 1 6.45 3.98 -10.86
N SER A 2 5.99 5.21 -11.15
CA SER A 2 6.43 6.44 -10.46
C SER A 2 5.49 6.93 -9.33
N ALA A 3 4.19 6.60 -9.40
CA ALA A 3 3.19 7.11 -8.45
C ALA A 3 3.29 6.49 -7.06
N TYR A 4 3.33 5.15 -6.99
CA TYR A 4 3.45 4.44 -5.72
C TYR A 4 4.68 4.88 -4.93
N ALA A 5 5.85 4.96 -5.57
CA ALA A 5 7.09 5.42 -4.94
C ALA A 5 7.05 6.88 -4.44
N ALA A 6 6.23 7.72 -5.07
CA ALA A 6 6.06 9.10 -4.66
C ALA A 6 5.08 9.24 -3.48
N ILE A 7 3.98 8.48 -3.48
CA ILE A 7 2.98 8.47 -2.40
C ILE A 7 3.54 7.78 -1.15
N SER A 8 4.26 6.67 -1.30
CA SER A 8 4.80 5.89 -0.18
C SER A 8 5.87 6.63 0.63
N ARG A 9 6.47 7.71 0.11
CA ARG A 9 7.39 8.57 0.87
C ARG A 9 6.75 9.25 2.08
N GLY A 10 5.44 9.48 2.05
CA GLY A 10 4.70 10.06 3.18
C GLY A 10 4.19 9.01 4.16
N ARG A 11 4.39 7.71 3.90
CA ARG A 11 3.77 6.63 4.67
C ARG A 11 4.20 6.72 6.13
N GLN A 12 3.21 6.71 7.01
CA GLN A 12 3.41 6.69 8.45
C GLN A 12 3.65 5.26 8.92
N TYR A 13 4.37 5.12 10.03
CA TYR A 13 4.70 3.84 10.63
C TYR A 13 4.30 3.84 12.10
N VAL A 14 3.85 2.70 12.61
CA VAL A 14 3.35 2.58 13.98
C VAL A 14 4.02 1.43 14.73
N GLY A 15 4.16 1.62 16.05
CA GLY A 15 4.66 0.60 16.96
C GLY A 15 6.16 0.38 16.90
N MET A 16 6.63 -0.52 17.75
CA MET A 16 8.05 -0.80 17.96
C MET A 16 8.71 -1.50 16.76
N MET A 17 7.91 -2.19 15.94
CA MET A 17 8.33 -2.86 14.70
C MET A 17 8.26 -1.96 13.46
N ALA A 18 7.93 -0.67 13.62
CA ALA A 18 7.71 0.26 12.51
C ALA A 18 6.80 -0.35 11.42
N SER A 19 5.64 -0.87 11.83
CA SER A 19 4.71 -1.46 10.86
C SER A 19 4.13 -0.34 9.97
N PRO A 20 4.14 -0.50 8.64
CA PRO A 20 3.60 0.50 7.73
C PRO A 20 2.09 0.65 7.95
N LEU A 21 1.66 1.87 8.25
CA LEU A 21 0.24 2.18 8.23
C LEU A 21 -0.27 2.16 6.78
N PRO A 22 -1.58 1.88 6.57
CA PRO A 22 -2.22 2.02 5.27
C PRO A 22 -1.93 3.40 4.67
N LEU A 23 -1.80 3.47 3.34
CA LEU A 23 -1.69 4.77 2.67
C LEU A 23 -2.94 5.59 2.98
N SER A 24 -2.72 6.81 3.44
CA SER A 24 -3.79 7.75 3.67
C SER A 24 -4.47 8.09 2.35
N LEU A 25 -5.81 8.03 2.32
CA LEU A 25 -6.61 8.52 1.20
C LEU A 25 -6.25 9.98 0.84
N ARG A 26 -5.88 10.79 1.85
CA ARG A 26 -5.44 12.17 1.63
C ARG A 26 -4.12 12.27 0.87
N ASP A 27 -3.19 11.33 1.07
CA ASP A 27 -1.90 11.34 0.38
C ASP A 27 -2.06 10.91 -1.08
N VAL A 28 -2.96 9.96 -1.32
CA VAL A 28 -3.38 9.55 -2.68
C VAL A 28 -4.05 10.73 -3.38
N ASP A 29 -5.06 11.35 -2.75
CA ASP A 29 -5.82 12.46 -3.32
C ASP A 29 -4.95 13.71 -3.58
N THR A 30 -4.03 14.04 -2.67
CA THR A 30 -3.05 15.12 -2.84
C THR A 30 -2.13 14.86 -4.03
N TYR A 31 -1.62 13.63 -4.14
CA TYR A 31 -0.76 13.23 -5.24
C TYR A 31 -1.48 13.37 -6.59
N LEU A 32 -2.74 12.93 -6.66
CA LEU A 32 -3.56 13.00 -7.87
C LEU A 32 -3.99 14.41 -8.23
N THR A 33 -4.29 15.24 -7.24
CA THR A 33 -4.66 16.64 -7.47
C THR A 33 -3.45 17.46 -7.95
N SER A 34 -2.24 17.11 -7.51
CA SER A 34 -0.99 17.79 -7.88
C SER A 34 -0.48 17.47 -9.29
N ARG A 35 -1.02 16.43 -9.93
CA ARG A 35 -0.59 15.96 -11.25
C ARG A 35 -1.81 15.88 -12.16
N PRO A 36 -1.81 16.53 -13.32
CA PRO A 36 -2.87 16.33 -14.29
C PRO A 36 -2.71 14.92 -14.89
N VAL A 37 -3.20 13.91 -14.17
CA VAL A 37 -3.29 12.54 -14.67
C VAL A 37 -4.65 12.39 -15.31
N THR A 38 -4.65 12.14 -16.61
CA THR A 38 -5.83 11.75 -17.40
C THR A 38 -6.19 10.28 -17.13
N ILE A 39 -6.00 9.81 -15.91
CA ILE A 39 -6.36 8.46 -15.50
C ILE A 39 -7.64 8.59 -14.71
N ASP A 40 -8.63 7.81 -15.11
CA ASP A 40 -9.89 7.72 -14.42
C ASP A 40 -9.64 7.36 -12.93
N ARG A 41 -10.25 8.13 -12.03
CA ARG A 41 -10.00 8.01 -10.59
C ARG A 41 -10.43 6.64 -10.06
N GLU A 42 -11.52 6.10 -10.59
CA GLU A 42 -12.08 4.80 -10.23
C GLU A 42 -11.12 3.68 -10.63
N LEU A 43 -10.57 3.77 -11.86
CA LEU A 43 -9.55 2.83 -12.35
C LEU A 43 -8.28 2.84 -11.49
N LEU A 44 -7.87 4.01 -11.00
CA LEU A 44 -6.72 4.10 -10.14
C LEU A 44 -6.99 3.52 -8.75
N GLU A 45 -8.16 3.81 -8.16
CA GLU A 45 -8.57 3.27 -6.87
C GLU A 45 -8.62 1.72 -6.93
N GLU A 46 -9.22 1.16 -7.99
CA GLU A 46 -9.25 -0.28 -8.23
C GLU A 46 -7.84 -0.89 -8.36
N ALA A 47 -6.94 -0.24 -9.11
CA ALA A 47 -5.57 -0.70 -9.27
C ALA A 47 -4.79 -0.68 -7.94
N ILE A 48 -5.06 0.31 -7.07
CA ILE A 48 -4.45 0.37 -5.74
C ILE A 48 -4.97 -0.76 -4.85
N PHE A 49 -6.28 -1.02 -4.86
CA PHE A 49 -6.86 -2.11 -4.07
C PHE A 49 -6.37 -3.48 -4.53
N ALA A 50 -6.28 -3.72 -5.83
CA ALA A 50 -5.74 -4.98 -6.37
C ALA A 50 -4.26 -5.20 -5.96
N LEU A 51 -3.44 -4.14 -5.95
CA LEU A 51 -2.06 -4.20 -5.45
C LEU A 51 -1.99 -4.49 -3.95
N ASP A 52 -2.90 -3.91 -3.16
CA ASP A 52 -2.98 -4.13 -1.71
C ASP A 52 -3.41 -5.57 -1.39
N ASP A 53 -4.38 -6.11 -2.14
CA ASP A 53 -4.83 -7.51 -2.01
C ASP A 53 -3.68 -8.49 -2.28
N VAL A 54 -2.92 -8.30 -3.37
CA VAL A 54 -1.75 -9.14 -3.70
C VAL A 54 -0.72 -9.09 -2.57
N TYR A 55 -0.41 -7.90 -2.05
CA TYR A 55 0.54 -7.75 -0.96
C TYR A 55 0.05 -8.43 0.33
N ARG A 56 -1.24 -8.31 0.66
CA ARG A 56 -1.84 -8.97 1.83
C ARG A 56 -1.82 -10.49 1.70
N ASP A 57 -2.08 -10.98 0.50
CA ASP A 57 -2.00 -12.40 0.17
C ASP A 57 -0.57 -12.95 0.29
N GLU A 58 0.44 -12.19 -0.14
CA GLU A 58 1.85 -12.55 0.05
C GLU A 58 2.24 -12.53 1.53
N TRP A 59 1.89 -11.47 2.26
CA TRP A 59 2.16 -11.37 3.70
C TRP A 59 1.48 -12.49 4.50
N ALA A 60 0.24 -12.85 4.17
CA ALA A 60 -0.47 -13.94 4.84
C ALA A 60 0.15 -15.33 4.58
N ARG A 61 0.79 -15.53 3.41
CA ARG A 61 1.55 -16.75 3.13
C ARG A 61 2.83 -16.78 3.97
N ASP A 62 3.56 -15.67 4.02
CA ASP A 62 4.78 -15.56 4.82
C ASP A 62 4.51 -15.77 6.32
N GLN A 63 3.40 -15.26 6.87
CA GLN A 63 3.05 -15.51 8.28
C GLN A 63 2.55 -16.93 8.56
N GLY A 64 1.93 -17.60 7.59
CA GLY A 64 1.47 -18.98 7.74
C GLY A 64 2.62 -20.00 7.79
N ASP A 65 3.79 -19.64 7.25
CA ASP A 65 5.01 -20.44 7.28
C ASP A 65 5.83 -20.20 8.57
N GLU A 66 5.66 -19.07 9.29
CA GLU A 66 6.36 -18.79 10.57
C GLU A 66 5.73 -19.48 11.80
N ASP A 67 4.45 -19.85 11.77
CA ASP A 67 3.76 -20.54 12.88
C ASP A 67 4.03 -22.07 12.93
N GLY A 68 4.88 -22.59 12.02
CA GLY A 68 5.18 -24.02 11.87
C GLY A 68 6.51 -24.52 12.44
N ASP A 69 7.39 -23.63 12.93
CA ASP A 69 8.76 -23.97 13.36
C ASP A 69 9.01 -23.67 14.86
N GLU A 70 8.13 -24.15 15.75
CA GLU A 70 8.46 -24.38 17.17
C GLU A 70 8.37 -25.88 17.49
N ASP A 71 9.47 -26.62 17.23
CA ASP A 71 9.78 -27.95 17.78
C ASP A 71 10.98 -27.87 18.76
#